data_AF-A0A929GZM0-F1
#
_entry.id   AF-A0A929GZM0-F1
#
_cell.length_a   1.000
_cell.length_b   1.000
_cell.length_c   1.000
_cell.angle_alpha   90.00
_cell.angle_beta   90.00
_cell.angle_gamma   90.00
#
_symmetry.space_group_name_H-M   'P 1'
#
loop_
_entity.id
_entity.type
_entity.pdbx_description
1 polymer ?
#
loop_
_entity_poly.entity_id
_entity_poly.type
_entity_poly.pdbx_seq_one_letter_code
_entity_poly.pdbx_strand_id
1 'polypeptide(L)'
;MRGMALRATTVGLLVLLLTVAAAVPVLAFDSRTGDIVTVGSGEEVQGDLYLGGRAVTTMGVVHGSVFAAGQTLSIGGTIDDGATVVGQTVTLSGSIGRGVRVGGTTVNATGDIAGDLVAGCSALTVADSARVGEDLVFGAGQVYVRGEVDGGIKGAAETLVIEGRVGGDVQVKVGTLEVKPGAVIEGNLSYTASTEADIPAGAVKGTVAFTERIEEEAAEEIREGLGALGPFFFLAGITWKIVAYLMALVAGIMLILLLPRRMAG
;
A
#
# COMPACT_ATOMS: atom_id res chain seq x y z
N MET A 1 26.53 -40.38 47.16
CA MET A 1 25.67 -40.59 45.97
C MET A 1 24.69 -39.45 45.69
N ARG A 2 24.17 -38.70 46.70
CA ARG A 2 23.24 -37.58 46.49
C ARG A 2 23.80 -36.36 45.71
N GLY A 3 25.10 -36.06 45.81
CA GLY A 3 25.71 -34.92 45.10
C GLY A 3 25.91 -35.11 43.59
N MET A 4 25.91 -36.36 43.11
CA MET A 4 26.12 -36.66 41.69
C MET A 4 24.81 -36.56 40.88
N ALA A 5 23.69 -36.92 41.51
CA ALA A 5 22.35 -36.77 40.93
C ALA A 5 21.95 -35.30 40.75
N LEU A 6 22.28 -34.43 41.72
CA LEU A 6 21.98 -32.99 41.65
C LEU A 6 22.79 -32.29 40.55
N ARG A 7 24.05 -32.70 40.33
CA ARG A 7 24.89 -32.14 39.25
C ARG A 7 24.39 -32.57 37.86
N ALA A 8 23.89 -33.80 37.73
CA ALA A 8 23.35 -34.31 36.47
C ALA A 8 22.05 -33.61 36.06
N THR A 9 21.14 -33.34 37.01
CA THR A 9 19.91 -32.58 36.74
C THR A 9 20.20 -31.13 36.38
N THR A 10 21.15 -30.47 37.06
CA THR A 10 21.53 -29.09 36.72
C THR A 10 22.16 -28.98 35.33
N VAL A 11 23.03 -29.94 34.95
CA VAL A 11 23.61 -29.97 33.60
C VAL A 11 22.54 -30.25 32.54
N GLY A 12 21.61 -31.18 32.79
CA GLY A 12 20.50 -31.45 31.89
C GLY A 12 19.58 -30.24 31.67
N LEU A 13 19.26 -29.52 32.75
CA LEU A 13 18.45 -28.29 32.67
C LEU A 13 19.18 -27.19 31.89
N LEU A 14 20.50 -27.06 32.07
CA LEU A 14 21.31 -26.04 31.42
C LEU A 14 21.52 -26.32 29.93
N VAL A 15 21.65 -27.59 29.54
CA VAL A 15 21.66 -28.02 28.13
C VAL A 15 20.30 -27.78 27.48
N LEU A 16 19.20 -28.12 28.16
CA LEU A 16 17.83 -27.84 27.67
C LEU A 16 17.62 -26.33 27.47
N LEU A 17 18.04 -25.52 28.44
CA LEU A 17 17.94 -24.05 28.35
C LEU A 17 18.81 -23.50 27.20
N LEU A 18 19.99 -24.06 26.95
CA LEU A 18 20.85 -23.70 25.82
C LEU A 18 20.22 -24.06 24.47
N THR A 19 19.53 -25.21 24.38
CA THR A 19 18.84 -25.62 23.14
C THR A 19 17.63 -24.75 22.82
N VAL A 20 16.89 -24.31 23.85
CA VAL A 20 15.78 -23.37 23.68
C VAL A 20 16.28 -21.96 23.38
N ALA A 21 17.39 -21.53 23.97
CA ALA A 21 18.01 -20.24 23.68
C ALA A 21 18.69 -20.19 22.29
N ALA A 22 19.07 -21.33 21.74
CA ALA A 22 19.58 -21.47 20.38
C ALA A 22 18.46 -21.62 19.32
N ALA A 23 17.18 -21.71 19.73
CA ALA A 23 16.06 -21.63 18.81
C ALA A 23 15.93 -20.19 18.34
N VAL A 24 16.66 -19.85 17.27
CA VAL A 24 16.47 -18.58 16.57
C VAL A 24 15.05 -18.59 16.01
N PRO A 25 14.19 -17.59 16.30
CA PRO A 25 12.91 -17.49 15.64
C PRO A 25 13.19 -17.32 14.14
N VAL A 26 12.84 -18.33 13.33
CA VAL A 26 12.78 -18.19 11.88
C VAL A 26 11.54 -17.37 11.59
N LEU A 27 11.70 -16.05 11.61
CA LEU A 27 10.77 -15.16 10.93
C LEU A 27 11.19 -15.20 9.47
N ALA A 28 10.41 -15.88 8.62
CA ALA A 28 10.63 -15.88 7.18
C ALA A 28 10.26 -14.49 6.64
N PHE A 29 11.25 -13.60 6.62
CA PHE A 29 11.18 -12.31 5.95
C PHE A 29 12.39 -12.21 5.03
N ASP A 30 12.17 -11.79 3.78
CA ASP A 30 13.25 -11.53 2.83
C ASP A 30 13.30 -10.03 2.55
N SER A 31 14.47 -9.41 2.70
CA SER A 31 14.67 -8.00 2.40
C SER A 31 15.78 -7.82 1.38
N ARG A 32 15.46 -7.14 0.28
CA ARG A 32 16.39 -6.89 -0.83
C ARG A 32 16.45 -5.41 -1.12
N THR A 33 17.67 -4.86 -1.05
CA THR A 33 17.92 -3.44 -1.35
C THR A 33 19.03 -3.31 -2.38
N GLY A 34 18.85 -2.41 -3.34
CA GLY A 34 19.86 -2.14 -4.36
C GLY A 34 19.40 -1.08 -5.36
N ASP A 35 20.22 -0.81 -6.38
CA ASP A 35 19.81 0.08 -7.46
C ASP A 35 18.75 -0.60 -8.36
N ILE A 36 18.99 -1.86 -8.71
CA ILE A 36 18.04 -2.73 -9.42
C ILE A 36 17.84 -3.98 -8.58
N VAL A 37 16.59 -4.28 -8.24
CA VAL A 37 16.20 -5.45 -7.46
C VAL A 37 15.25 -6.30 -8.28
N THR A 38 15.58 -7.58 -8.45
CA THR A 38 14.79 -8.53 -9.24
C THR A 38 14.51 -9.80 -8.45
N VAL A 39 13.25 -10.24 -8.45
CA VAL A 39 12.82 -11.59 -8.04
C VAL A 39 12.36 -12.32 -9.29
N GLY A 40 13.09 -13.37 -9.67
CA GLY A 40 12.91 -14.06 -10.95
C GLY A 40 11.68 -14.96 -11.00
N SER A 41 11.22 -15.33 -12.21
CA SER A 41 10.00 -16.15 -12.40
C SER A 41 10.09 -17.60 -11.92
N GLY A 42 11.28 -18.10 -11.62
CA GLY A 42 11.49 -19.43 -11.01
C GLY A 42 11.87 -19.37 -9.53
N GLU A 43 11.76 -18.19 -8.93
CA GLU A 43 12.10 -17.97 -7.53
C GLU A 43 10.83 -18.05 -6.67
N GLU A 44 10.94 -18.81 -5.58
CA GLU A 44 9.89 -18.89 -4.54
C GLU A 44 10.42 -18.22 -3.28
N VAL A 45 9.71 -17.20 -2.81
CA VAL A 45 9.99 -16.52 -1.55
C VAL A 45 8.99 -16.99 -0.51
N GLN A 46 9.50 -17.52 0.60
CA GLN A 46 8.69 -17.93 1.73
C GLN A 46 8.49 -16.73 2.68
N GLY A 47 7.23 -16.40 3.00
CA GLY A 47 6.87 -15.28 3.87
C GLY A 47 6.86 -13.93 3.17
N ASP A 48 6.94 -12.86 3.96
CA ASP A 48 6.82 -11.49 3.47
C ASP A 48 8.11 -11.00 2.80
N LEU A 49 7.95 -10.30 1.67
CA LEU A 49 9.04 -9.81 0.83
C LEU A 49 9.12 -8.28 0.87
N TYR A 50 10.26 -7.75 1.27
CA TYR A 50 10.53 -6.31 1.38
C TYR A 50 11.57 -5.88 0.33
N LEU A 51 11.18 -5.02 -0.59
CA LEU A 51 11.99 -4.58 -1.72
C LEU A 51 12.21 -3.08 -1.68
N GLY A 52 13.47 -2.66 -1.79
CA GLY A 52 13.84 -1.25 -1.88
C GLY A 52 14.81 -1.01 -3.01
N GLY A 53 14.49 -0.12 -3.94
CA GLY A 53 15.47 0.22 -4.97
C GLY A 53 15.01 1.25 -5.97
N ARG A 54 15.89 1.66 -6.88
CA ARG A 54 15.50 2.56 -7.97
C ARG A 54 14.54 1.85 -8.92
N ALA A 55 14.89 0.64 -9.33
CA ALA A 55 14.03 -0.25 -10.11
C ALA A 55 13.78 -1.56 -9.36
N VAL A 56 12.52 -1.96 -9.23
CA VAL A 56 12.10 -3.22 -8.60
C VAL A 56 11.27 -4.03 -9.58
N THR A 57 11.57 -5.30 -9.74
CA THR A 57 10.79 -6.22 -10.58
C THR A 57 10.55 -7.55 -9.85
N THR A 58 9.30 -7.97 -9.74
CA THR A 58 8.93 -9.29 -9.24
C THR A 58 8.25 -10.09 -10.34
N MET A 59 8.67 -11.34 -10.53
CA MET A 59 8.01 -12.29 -11.44
C MET A 59 7.82 -13.68 -10.82
N GLY A 60 8.38 -13.94 -9.64
CA GLY A 60 8.33 -15.21 -8.94
C GLY A 60 7.05 -15.43 -8.13
N VAL A 61 7.08 -16.44 -7.26
CA VAL A 61 5.99 -16.75 -6.32
C VAL A 61 6.39 -16.24 -4.94
N VAL A 62 5.50 -15.48 -4.29
CA VAL A 62 5.68 -14.98 -2.93
C VAL A 62 4.57 -15.54 -2.05
N HIS A 63 4.95 -16.43 -1.13
CA HIS A 63 4.06 -17.03 -0.14
C HIS A 63 3.86 -16.11 1.07
N GLY A 64 3.39 -14.90 0.81
CA GLY A 64 3.20 -13.83 1.79
C GLY A 64 2.86 -12.52 1.11
N SER A 65 3.11 -11.40 1.79
CA SER A 65 2.85 -10.05 1.27
C SER A 65 4.10 -9.40 0.68
N VAL A 66 3.91 -8.56 -0.34
CA VAL A 66 5.01 -7.77 -0.94
C VAL A 66 4.94 -6.33 -0.46
N PHE A 67 6.04 -5.83 0.10
CA PHE A 67 6.25 -4.44 0.45
C PHE A 67 7.36 -3.87 -0.41
N ALA A 68 7.05 -2.95 -1.33
CA ALA A 68 8.03 -2.46 -2.26
C ALA A 68 8.05 -0.93 -2.36
N ALA A 69 9.24 -0.35 -2.33
CA ALA A 69 9.43 1.09 -2.47
C ALA A 69 10.53 1.42 -3.50
N GLY A 70 10.26 2.37 -4.39
CA GLY A 70 11.23 2.72 -5.44
C GLY A 70 10.80 3.80 -6.43
N GLN A 71 11.55 3.98 -7.52
CA GLN A 71 11.13 4.88 -8.61
C GLN A 71 10.23 4.15 -9.61
N THR A 72 10.70 3.02 -10.13
CA THR A 72 9.97 2.20 -11.11
C THR A 72 9.77 0.80 -10.54
N LEU A 73 8.52 0.40 -10.36
CA LEU A 73 8.15 -0.89 -9.78
C LEU A 73 7.28 -1.67 -10.75
N SER A 74 7.67 -2.91 -11.02
CA SER A 74 6.89 -3.89 -11.79
C SER A 74 6.61 -5.07 -10.86
N ILE A 75 5.40 -5.12 -10.31
CA ILE A 75 4.96 -6.14 -9.38
C ILE A 75 4.17 -7.19 -10.16
N GLY A 76 4.89 -8.22 -10.61
CA GLY A 76 4.37 -9.38 -11.32
C GLY A 76 4.53 -10.67 -10.52
N GLY A 77 4.21 -11.79 -11.16
CA GLY A 77 4.25 -13.12 -10.55
C GLY A 77 2.99 -13.44 -9.75
N THR A 78 3.09 -14.36 -8.80
CA THR A 78 2.01 -14.76 -7.90
C THR A 78 2.33 -14.30 -6.47
N ILE A 79 1.41 -13.58 -5.85
CA ILE A 79 1.52 -13.11 -4.46
C ILE A 79 0.31 -13.66 -3.72
N ASP A 80 0.53 -14.58 -2.77
CA ASP A 80 -0.55 -15.29 -2.11
C ASP A 80 -1.42 -14.36 -1.23
N ASP A 81 -0.80 -13.36 -0.60
CA ASP A 81 -1.50 -12.35 0.20
C ASP A 81 -1.69 -11.03 -0.58
N GLY A 82 -1.18 -9.91 -0.05
CA GLY A 82 -1.41 -8.57 -0.59
C GLY A 82 -0.10 -7.86 -0.95
N ALA A 83 -0.24 -6.66 -1.51
CA ALA A 83 0.91 -5.81 -1.82
C ALA A 83 0.74 -4.39 -1.27
N THR A 84 1.81 -3.83 -0.71
CA THR A 84 1.91 -2.41 -0.39
C THR A 84 3.08 -1.81 -1.15
N VAL A 85 2.79 -0.92 -2.09
CA VAL A 85 3.75 -0.49 -3.11
C VAL A 85 3.78 1.02 -3.22
N VAL A 86 4.95 1.64 -3.11
CA VAL A 86 5.09 3.09 -3.27
C VAL A 86 6.19 3.40 -4.26
N GLY A 87 5.86 4.15 -5.31
CA GLY A 87 6.88 4.66 -6.21
C GLY A 87 6.36 5.60 -7.28
N GLN A 88 7.26 6.16 -8.09
CA GLN A 88 6.85 7.12 -9.11
C GLN A 88 5.99 6.46 -10.19
N THR A 89 6.43 5.31 -10.71
CA THR A 89 5.68 4.50 -11.69
C THR A 89 5.55 3.09 -11.16
N VAL A 90 4.31 2.63 -10.99
CA VAL A 90 3.98 1.28 -10.49
C VAL A 90 3.14 0.55 -11.53
N THR A 91 3.57 -0.65 -11.89
CA THR A 91 2.80 -1.58 -12.72
C THR A 91 2.49 -2.82 -11.89
N LEU A 92 1.20 -3.16 -11.76
CA LEU A 92 0.70 -4.34 -11.05
C LEU A 92 0.22 -5.34 -12.10
N SER A 93 1.10 -6.27 -12.48
CA SER A 93 0.84 -7.26 -13.53
C SER A 93 0.68 -8.69 -13.00
N GLY A 94 0.88 -8.89 -11.69
CA GLY A 94 0.79 -10.19 -11.05
C GLY A 94 -0.64 -10.63 -10.74
N SER A 95 -0.76 -11.86 -10.24
CA SER A 95 -1.96 -12.37 -9.57
C SER A 95 -1.76 -12.21 -8.06
N ILE A 96 -2.58 -11.37 -7.44
CA ILE A 96 -2.47 -10.98 -6.02
C ILE A 96 -3.70 -11.52 -5.29
N GLY A 97 -3.50 -12.42 -4.32
CA GLY A 97 -4.58 -13.17 -3.66
C GLY A 97 -5.45 -12.35 -2.71
N ARG A 98 -5.01 -11.13 -2.35
CA ARG A 98 -5.75 -10.19 -1.49
C ARG A 98 -5.66 -8.77 -2.06
N GLY A 99 -5.86 -7.76 -1.21
CA GLY A 99 -5.86 -6.37 -1.62
C GLY A 99 -4.48 -5.76 -1.82
N VAL A 100 -4.45 -4.68 -2.61
CA VAL A 100 -3.27 -3.86 -2.91
C VAL A 100 -3.45 -2.45 -2.37
N ARG A 101 -2.41 -1.94 -1.72
CA ARG A 101 -2.29 -0.52 -1.35
C ARG A 101 -1.15 0.09 -2.14
N VAL A 102 -1.45 1.02 -3.03
CA VAL A 102 -0.45 1.58 -3.95
C VAL A 102 -0.46 3.10 -3.94
N GLY A 103 0.74 3.68 -3.93
CA GLY A 103 0.96 5.12 -3.99
C GLY A 103 1.95 5.49 -5.10
N GLY A 104 1.67 6.54 -5.87
CA GLY A 104 2.62 6.98 -6.89
C GLY A 104 2.22 8.15 -7.77
N THR A 105 3.03 8.46 -8.78
CA THR A 105 2.60 9.40 -9.82
C THR A 105 1.69 8.68 -10.81
N THR A 106 2.13 7.52 -11.30
CA THR A 106 1.40 6.69 -12.26
C THR A 106 1.27 5.27 -11.73
N VAL A 107 0.04 4.77 -11.69
CA VAL A 107 -0.29 3.40 -11.30
C VAL A 107 -1.05 2.73 -12.44
N ASN A 108 -0.52 1.60 -12.92
CA ASN A 108 -1.16 0.78 -13.93
C ASN A 108 -1.44 -0.60 -13.36
N ALA A 109 -2.71 -0.96 -13.20
CA ALA A 109 -3.13 -2.32 -12.90
C ALA A 109 -3.46 -3.04 -14.20
N THR A 110 -2.77 -4.16 -14.46
CA THR A 110 -2.96 -5.01 -15.64
C THR A 110 -3.22 -6.47 -15.28
N GLY A 111 -2.95 -6.87 -14.04
CA GLY A 111 -3.17 -8.23 -13.51
C GLY A 111 -4.48 -8.41 -12.74
N ASP A 112 -4.58 -9.54 -12.04
CA ASP A 112 -5.75 -9.91 -11.21
C ASP A 112 -5.45 -9.63 -9.74
N ILE A 113 -6.29 -8.82 -9.11
CA ILE A 113 -6.23 -8.47 -7.69
C ILE A 113 -7.50 -9.04 -7.08
N ALA A 114 -7.39 -10.13 -6.31
CA ALA A 114 -8.56 -10.82 -5.81
C ALA A 114 -9.32 -10.04 -4.72
N GLY A 115 -8.66 -9.09 -4.04
CA GLY A 115 -9.28 -8.19 -3.05
C GLY A 115 -9.39 -6.74 -3.51
N ASP A 116 -9.41 -5.81 -2.55
CA ASP A 116 -9.48 -4.37 -2.81
C ASP A 116 -8.24 -3.79 -3.51
N LEU A 117 -8.44 -2.82 -4.41
CA LEU A 117 -7.36 -1.94 -4.89
C LEU A 117 -7.51 -0.55 -4.29
N VAL A 118 -6.59 -0.16 -3.41
CA VAL A 118 -6.53 1.17 -2.80
C VAL A 118 -5.37 1.96 -3.42
N ALA A 119 -5.67 3.01 -4.18
CA ALA A 119 -4.69 3.76 -4.95
C ALA A 119 -4.69 5.27 -4.65
N GLY A 120 -3.54 5.81 -4.27
CA GLY A 120 -3.30 7.27 -4.16
C GLY A 120 -2.29 7.72 -5.21
N CYS A 121 -2.72 8.41 -6.27
CA CYS A 121 -1.78 8.76 -7.35
C CYS A 121 -2.17 9.97 -8.20
N SER A 122 -1.33 10.40 -9.14
CA SER A 122 -1.74 11.41 -10.12
C SER A 122 -2.59 10.79 -11.23
N ALA A 123 -2.22 9.61 -11.71
CA ALA A 123 -2.94 8.88 -12.75
C ALA A 123 -3.06 7.39 -12.41
N LEU A 124 -4.29 6.88 -12.41
CA LEU A 124 -4.62 5.46 -12.25
C LEU A 124 -5.21 4.92 -13.54
N THR A 125 -4.70 3.78 -14.01
CA THR A 125 -5.34 2.98 -15.06
C THR A 125 -5.57 1.57 -14.56
N VAL A 126 -6.83 1.14 -14.56
CA VAL A 126 -7.21 -0.27 -14.46
C VAL A 126 -7.44 -0.75 -15.90
N ALA A 127 -6.46 -1.47 -16.45
CA ALA A 127 -6.47 -1.89 -17.85
C ALA A 127 -7.59 -2.91 -18.13
N ASP A 128 -7.92 -3.09 -19.41
CA ASP A 128 -8.91 -4.06 -19.89
C ASP A 128 -8.60 -5.51 -19.48
N SER A 129 -7.32 -5.85 -19.37
CA SER A 129 -6.86 -7.15 -18.88
C SER A 129 -6.94 -7.32 -17.35
N ALA A 130 -7.19 -6.24 -16.62
CA ALA A 130 -7.16 -6.25 -15.17
C ALA A 130 -8.53 -6.59 -14.57
N ARG A 131 -8.48 -7.27 -13.42
CA ARG A 131 -9.65 -7.53 -12.58
C ARG A 131 -9.35 -7.11 -11.14
N VAL A 132 -10.28 -6.38 -10.53
CA VAL A 132 -10.32 -6.10 -9.09
C VAL A 132 -11.49 -6.88 -8.51
N GLY A 133 -11.22 -7.86 -7.65
CA GLY A 133 -12.21 -8.81 -7.16
C GLY A 133 -13.15 -8.27 -6.08
N GLU A 134 -12.77 -7.16 -5.43
CA GLU A 134 -13.61 -6.45 -4.44
C GLU A 134 -13.73 -4.97 -4.83
N ASP A 135 -13.48 -4.03 -3.91
CA ASP A 135 -13.70 -2.60 -4.15
C ASP A 135 -12.44 -1.91 -4.75
N LEU A 136 -12.69 -0.95 -5.64
CA LEU A 136 -11.69 0.01 -6.08
C LEU A 136 -11.83 1.30 -5.28
N VAL A 137 -10.83 1.63 -4.48
CA VAL A 137 -10.76 2.86 -3.69
C VAL A 137 -9.64 3.76 -4.21
N PHE A 138 -9.93 5.01 -4.56
CA PHE A 138 -8.89 5.90 -5.07
C PHE A 138 -8.98 7.35 -4.61
N GLY A 139 -7.81 7.99 -4.56
CA GLY A 139 -7.67 9.45 -4.62
C GLY A 139 -6.67 9.78 -5.73
N ALA A 140 -7.14 10.33 -6.84
CA ALA A 140 -6.25 10.58 -7.98
C ALA A 140 -6.58 11.82 -8.80
N GLY A 141 -5.65 12.29 -9.63
CA GLY A 141 -5.96 13.34 -10.61
C GLY A 141 -6.83 12.79 -11.74
N GLN A 142 -6.38 11.70 -12.37
CA GLN A 142 -7.07 11.05 -13.48
C GLN A 142 -7.22 9.56 -13.22
N VAL A 143 -8.38 9.01 -13.54
CA VAL A 143 -8.68 7.58 -13.38
C VAL A 143 -9.35 7.05 -14.64
N TYR A 144 -8.80 5.97 -15.18
CA TYR A 144 -9.38 5.21 -16.30
C TYR A 144 -9.67 3.79 -15.84
N VAL A 145 -10.94 3.40 -15.84
CA VAL A 145 -11.40 2.06 -15.46
C VAL A 145 -11.86 1.33 -16.71
N ARG A 146 -10.96 0.57 -17.33
CA ARG A 146 -11.22 -0.23 -18.55
C ARG A 146 -11.49 -1.69 -18.24
N GLY A 147 -10.86 -2.20 -17.19
CA GLY A 147 -11.04 -3.57 -16.72
C GLY A 147 -12.30 -3.78 -15.89
N GLU A 148 -12.38 -4.93 -15.26
CA GLU A 148 -13.49 -5.33 -14.41
C GLU A 148 -13.22 -5.01 -12.93
N VAL A 149 -14.22 -4.43 -12.27
CA VAL A 149 -14.27 -4.26 -10.82
C VAL A 149 -15.51 -5.02 -10.33
N ASP A 150 -15.32 -6.13 -9.64
CA ASP A 150 -16.45 -6.97 -9.20
C ASP A 150 -17.24 -6.35 -8.05
N GLY A 151 -16.58 -5.56 -7.21
CA GLY A 151 -17.21 -4.75 -6.16
C GLY A 151 -17.57 -3.34 -6.63
N GLY A 152 -17.54 -2.41 -5.68
CA GLY A 152 -17.87 -1.00 -5.91
C GLY A 152 -16.65 -0.12 -6.20
N ILE A 153 -16.92 1.11 -6.64
CA ILE A 153 -15.91 2.14 -6.83
C ILE A 153 -16.17 3.28 -5.84
N LYS A 154 -15.16 3.66 -5.06
CA LYS A 154 -15.23 4.79 -4.13
C LYS A 154 -14.01 5.68 -4.29
N GLY A 155 -14.19 6.99 -4.45
CA GLY A 155 -13.02 7.85 -4.56
C GLY A 155 -13.26 9.28 -4.96
N ALA A 156 -12.17 10.01 -5.08
CA ALA A 156 -12.16 11.37 -5.57
C ALA A 156 -11.15 11.52 -6.71
N ALA A 157 -11.57 12.17 -7.81
CA ALA A 157 -10.67 12.50 -8.89
C ALA A 157 -11.05 13.74 -9.70
N GLU A 158 -10.09 14.38 -10.37
CA GLU A 158 -10.45 15.47 -11.30
C GLU A 158 -11.18 14.90 -12.52
N THR A 159 -10.73 13.76 -13.04
CA THR A 159 -11.37 13.08 -14.16
C THR A 159 -11.50 11.59 -13.86
N LEU A 160 -12.71 11.06 -13.99
CA LEU A 160 -12.99 9.62 -13.96
C LEU A 160 -13.64 9.20 -15.27
N VAL A 161 -13.01 8.25 -15.96
CA VAL A 161 -13.56 7.60 -17.15
C VAL A 161 -13.83 6.14 -16.85
N ILE A 162 -15.07 5.71 -17.03
CA ILE A 162 -15.49 4.32 -16.85
C ILE A 162 -15.81 3.73 -18.22
N GLU A 163 -15.06 2.69 -18.61
CA GLU A 163 -15.23 1.95 -19.87
C GLU A 163 -15.59 0.47 -19.62
N GLY A 164 -15.16 -0.09 -18.48
CA GLY A 164 -15.36 -1.49 -18.11
C GLY A 164 -16.63 -1.77 -17.30
N ARG A 165 -16.67 -2.98 -16.71
CA ARG A 165 -17.77 -3.44 -15.86
C ARG A 165 -17.49 -3.15 -14.38
N VAL A 166 -18.50 -2.69 -13.67
CA VAL A 166 -18.53 -2.49 -12.22
C VAL A 166 -19.68 -3.28 -11.63
N GLY A 167 -19.38 -4.26 -10.79
CA GLY A 167 -20.37 -5.16 -10.20
C GLY A 167 -21.16 -4.57 -9.03
N GLY A 168 -20.66 -3.49 -8.42
CA GLY A 168 -21.26 -2.82 -7.27
C GLY A 168 -21.64 -1.35 -7.51
N ASP A 169 -21.80 -0.62 -6.41
CA ASP A 169 -22.13 0.80 -6.42
C ASP A 169 -20.89 1.66 -6.75
N VAL A 170 -21.10 2.76 -7.45
CA VAL A 170 -20.10 3.80 -7.73
C VAL A 170 -20.44 5.03 -6.89
N GLN A 171 -19.55 5.45 -6.00
CA GLN A 171 -19.69 6.63 -5.13
C GLN A 171 -18.47 7.52 -5.26
N VAL A 172 -18.55 8.59 -6.05
CA VAL A 172 -17.37 9.37 -6.44
C VAL A 172 -17.56 10.88 -6.36
N LYS A 173 -16.53 11.59 -5.89
CA LYS A 173 -16.46 13.06 -5.94
C LYS A 173 -15.52 13.45 -7.09
N VAL A 174 -16.05 13.95 -8.20
CA VAL A 174 -15.23 14.20 -9.41
C VAL A 174 -15.40 15.56 -10.08
N GLY A 175 -14.34 16.07 -10.70
CA GLY A 175 -14.43 17.26 -11.56
C GLY A 175 -15.30 16.97 -12.78
N THR A 176 -14.90 15.94 -13.53
CA THR A 176 -15.60 15.41 -14.71
C THR A 176 -15.78 13.90 -14.59
N LEU A 177 -17.00 13.41 -14.82
CA LEU A 177 -17.33 11.99 -14.97
C LEU A 177 -17.66 11.70 -16.43
N GLU A 178 -17.01 10.70 -17.03
CA GLU A 178 -17.35 10.19 -18.35
C GLU A 178 -17.63 8.68 -18.27
N VAL A 179 -18.83 8.27 -18.68
CA VAL A 179 -19.21 6.86 -18.80
C VAL A 179 -19.25 6.51 -20.28
N LYS A 180 -18.33 5.66 -20.75
CA LYS A 180 -18.24 5.31 -22.18
C LYS A 180 -19.37 4.36 -22.61
N PRO A 181 -19.78 4.40 -23.90
CA PRO A 181 -20.67 3.39 -24.47
C PRO A 181 -20.05 1.99 -24.35
N GLY A 182 -20.67 1.11 -23.56
CA GLY A 182 -20.18 -0.23 -23.28
C GLY A 182 -19.83 -0.48 -21.81
N ALA A 183 -19.67 0.58 -21.02
CA ALA A 183 -19.55 0.46 -19.57
C ALA A 183 -20.85 -0.08 -18.96
N VAL A 184 -20.72 -0.92 -17.93
CA VAL A 184 -21.85 -1.49 -17.19
C VAL A 184 -21.61 -1.32 -15.71
N ILE A 185 -22.49 -0.60 -15.04
CA ILE A 185 -22.55 -0.45 -13.58
C ILE A 185 -23.80 -1.21 -13.12
N GLU A 186 -23.58 -2.36 -12.47
CA GLU A 186 -24.66 -3.23 -11.97
C GLU A 186 -25.36 -2.63 -10.75
N GLY A 187 -24.66 -1.79 -9.97
CA GLY A 187 -25.19 -1.09 -8.81
C GLY A 187 -25.75 0.30 -9.12
N ASN A 188 -25.76 1.14 -8.09
CA ASN A 188 -26.14 2.55 -8.15
C ASN A 188 -24.94 3.43 -8.50
N LEU A 189 -25.19 4.54 -9.20
CA LEU A 189 -24.19 5.57 -9.48
C LEU A 189 -24.53 6.84 -8.69
N SER A 190 -23.77 7.11 -7.64
CA SER A 190 -23.81 8.37 -6.90
C SER A 190 -22.55 9.18 -7.19
N TYR A 191 -22.70 10.40 -7.68
CA TYR A 191 -21.56 11.24 -7.97
C TYR A 191 -21.79 12.71 -7.62
N THR A 192 -20.74 13.35 -7.12
CA THR A 192 -20.71 14.79 -6.87
C THR A 192 -19.79 15.46 -7.89
N ALA A 193 -20.34 16.35 -8.71
CA ALA A 193 -19.58 17.06 -9.74
C ALA A 193 -20.12 18.47 -9.97
N SER A 194 -19.34 19.31 -10.67
CA SER A 194 -19.75 20.67 -11.03
C SER A 194 -20.71 20.71 -12.22
N THR A 195 -20.77 19.63 -13.01
CA THR A 195 -21.67 19.51 -14.15
C THR A 195 -22.19 18.07 -14.20
N GLU A 196 -23.47 17.93 -14.52
CA GLU A 196 -24.10 16.62 -14.70
C GLU A 196 -23.44 15.87 -15.86
N ALA A 197 -23.15 14.59 -15.65
CA ALA A 197 -22.49 13.74 -16.62
C ALA A 197 -23.50 13.18 -17.63
N ASP A 198 -23.10 13.09 -18.90
CA ASP A 198 -23.87 12.37 -19.92
C ASP A 198 -23.65 10.86 -19.75
N ILE A 199 -24.69 10.15 -19.31
CA ILE A 199 -24.64 8.73 -19.00
C ILE A 199 -25.41 7.97 -20.09
N PRO A 200 -24.74 7.07 -20.84
CA PRO A 200 -25.42 6.28 -21.86
C PRO A 200 -26.58 5.45 -21.30
N ALA A 201 -27.67 5.36 -22.06
CA ALA A 201 -28.84 4.59 -21.65
C ALA A 201 -28.47 3.11 -21.40
N GLY A 202 -28.84 2.61 -20.22
CA GLY A 202 -28.59 1.22 -19.82
C GLY A 202 -27.18 0.91 -19.30
N ALA A 203 -26.29 1.93 -19.23
CA ALA A 203 -24.97 1.81 -18.61
C ALA A 203 -25.07 1.59 -17.09
N VAL A 204 -26.10 2.13 -16.42
CA VAL A 204 -26.36 1.92 -14.99
C VAL A 204 -27.62 1.08 -14.84
N LYS A 205 -27.56 0.00 -14.05
CA LYS A 205 -28.73 -0.87 -13.74
C LYS A 205 -29.52 -0.40 -12.52
N GLY A 206 -28.83 0.20 -11.55
CA GLY A 206 -29.45 0.80 -10.37
C GLY A 206 -29.93 2.24 -10.60
N THR A 207 -29.90 3.04 -9.53
CA THR A 207 -30.29 4.45 -9.58
C THR A 207 -29.10 5.35 -9.86
N VAL A 208 -29.34 6.50 -10.50
CA VAL A 208 -28.35 7.56 -10.70
C VAL A 208 -28.70 8.73 -9.79
N ALA A 209 -27.78 9.13 -8.92
CA ALA A 209 -27.91 10.24 -8.00
C ALA A 209 -26.77 11.26 -8.25
N PHE A 210 -27.13 12.42 -8.79
CA PHE A 210 -26.22 13.54 -9.00
C PHE A 210 -26.35 14.55 -7.85
N THR A 211 -25.21 15.02 -7.34
CA THR A 211 -25.15 16.14 -6.39
C THR A 211 -24.23 17.21 -6.95
N GLU A 212 -24.75 18.43 -7.07
CA GLU A 212 -23.94 19.57 -7.52
C GLU A 212 -22.92 19.94 -6.44
N ARG A 213 -21.66 20.15 -6.84
CA ARG A 213 -20.62 20.61 -5.92
C ARG A 213 -20.78 22.10 -5.62
N ILE A 214 -21.21 22.43 -4.41
CA ILE A 214 -21.22 23.80 -3.88
C ILE A 214 -19.91 24.04 -3.10
N GLU A 215 -19.08 25.00 -3.53
CA GLU A 215 -17.74 25.27 -2.96
C GLU A 215 -17.75 25.59 -1.46
N GLU A 216 -18.83 26.19 -0.93
CA GLU A 216 -18.94 26.54 0.49
C GLU A 216 -19.04 25.31 1.41
N GLU A 217 -19.67 24.22 0.99
CA GLU A 217 -19.86 23.01 1.83
C GLU A 217 -18.58 22.14 1.87
N ALA A 218 -17.79 22.12 0.79
CA ALA A 218 -16.54 21.36 0.72
C ALA A 218 -15.45 21.91 1.66
N ALA A 219 -15.42 23.23 1.87
CA ALA A 219 -14.49 23.87 2.81
C ALA A 219 -14.83 23.56 4.28
N GLU A 220 -16.12 23.42 4.60
CA GLU A 220 -16.62 23.07 5.94
C GLU A 220 -16.26 21.62 6.31
N GLU A 221 -16.44 20.66 5.39
CA GLU A 221 -16.12 19.22 5.57
C GLU A 221 -14.61 19.00 5.81
N ILE A 222 -13.75 19.72 5.08
CA ILE A 222 -12.28 19.68 5.28
C ILE A 222 -11.89 20.29 6.62
N ARG A 223 -12.56 21.38 7.05
CA ARG A 223 -12.30 22.04 8.34
C ARG A 223 -12.71 21.16 9.52
N GLU A 224 -13.84 20.48 9.44
CA GLU A 224 -14.25 19.49 10.45
C GLU A 224 -13.32 18.27 10.46
N GLY A 225 -12.96 17.74 9.29
CA GLY A 225 -12.04 16.59 9.17
C GLY A 225 -10.63 16.86 9.69
N LEU A 226 -10.07 18.04 9.43
CA LEU A 226 -8.80 18.49 10.01
C LEU A 226 -8.92 18.82 11.50
N GLY A 227 -10.07 19.32 11.96
CA GLY A 227 -10.36 19.55 13.37
C GLY A 227 -10.36 18.24 14.20
N ALA A 228 -10.82 17.14 13.62
CA ALA A 228 -10.80 15.81 14.23
C ALA A 228 -9.39 15.21 14.39
N LEU A 229 -8.40 15.71 13.64
CA LEU A 229 -6.97 15.37 13.78
C LEU A 229 -6.23 16.24 14.80
N GLY A 230 -6.89 17.25 15.38
CA GLY A 230 -6.37 18.10 16.45
C GLY A 230 -5.67 17.36 17.61
N PRO A 231 -6.20 16.24 18.14
CA PRO A 231 -5.50 15.47 19.17
C PRO A 231 -4.24 14.72 18.66
N PHE A 232 -4.11 14.45 17.35
CA PHE A 232 -2.90 13.85 16.76
C PHE A 232 -1.79 14.89 16.54
N PHE A 233 -2.11 16.15 16.25
CA PHE A 233 -1.12 17.23 16.15
C PHE A 233 -0.47 17.58 17.50
N PHE A 234 -1.13 17.31 18.63
CA PHE A 234 -0.48 17.36 19.95
C PHE A 234 0.68 16.35 20.10
N LEU A 235 0.64 15.23 19.37
CA LEU A 235 1.73 14.24 19.33
C LEU A 235 2.90 14.68 18.42
N ALA A 236 2.67 15.56 17.44
CA ALA A 236 3.72 16.12 16.58
C ALA A 236 4.69 17.06 17.32
N GLY A 237 4.31 17.58 18.50
CA GLY A 237 5.24 18.29 19.39
C GLY A 237 6.27 17.38 20.07
N ILE A 238 6.02 16.06 20.10
CA ILE A 238 6.89 15.05 20.73
C ILE A 238 7.92 14.52 19.73
N THR A 239 7.59 14.47 18.43
CA THR A 239 8.50 13.97 17.38
C THR A 239 9.72 14.87 17.17
N TRP A 240 9.56 16.20 17.18
CA TRP A 240 10.70 17.12 17.09
C TRP A 240 11.67 16.98 18.28
N LYS A 241 11.14 16.68 19.48
CA LYS A 241 11.97 16.46 20.69
C LYS A 241 12.78 15.18 20.60
N ILE A 242 12.20 14.10 20.06
CA ILE A 242 12.90 12.82 19.87
C ILE A 242 14.01 12.97 18.83
N VAL A 243 13.75 13.66 17.71
CA VAL A 243 14.74 13.94 16.67
C VAL A 243 15.88 14.81 17.22
N ALA A 244 15.57 15.86 17.98
CA ALA A 244 16.58 16.70 18.63
C ALA A 244 17.44 15.91 19.63
N TYR A 245 16.85 14.99 20.39
CA TYR A 245 17.57 14.16 21.36
C TYR A 245 18.53 13.18 20.67
N LEU A 246 18.10 12.56 19.57
CA LEU A 246 18.96 11.67 18.77
C LEU A 246 20.13 12.41 18.13
N MET A 247 19.91 13.62 17.60
CA MET A 247 20.98 14.44 17.03
C MET A 247 21.99 14.90 18.08
N ALA A 248 21.54 15.25 19.29
CA ALA A 248 22.42 15.61 20.40
C ALA A 248 23.27 14.41 20.88
N LEU A 249 22.69 13.21 20.89
CA LEU A 249 23.39 11.98 21.25
C LEU A 249 24.48 11.63 20.24
N VAL A 250 24.20 11.77 18.94
CA VAL A 250 25.19 11.57 17.86
C VAL A 250 26.31 12.61 17.96
N ALA A 251 25.99 13.89 18.19
CA ALA A 251 26.99 14.95 18.37
C ALA A 251 27.88 14.69 19.60
N GLY A 252 27.31 14.23 20.72
CA GLY A 252 28.05 13.89 21.93
C GLY A 252 29.02 12.72 21.72
N ILE A 253 28.58 11.66 21.05
CA ILE A 253 29.44 10.52 20.70
C ILE A 253 30.56 10.95 19.75
N MET A 254 30.25 11.78 18.77
CA MET A 254 31.23 12.33 17.82
C MET A 254 32.29 13.18 18.54
N LEU A 255 31.89 13.99 19.53
CA LEU A 255 32.81 14.80 20.33
C LEU A 255 33.73 13.94 21.20
N ILE A 256 33.20 12.88 21.81
CA ILE A 256 33.98 11.92 22.62
C ILE A 256 34.99 11.15 21.75
N LEU A 257 34.63 10.84 20.51
CA LEU A 257 35.51 10.15 19.56
C LEU A 257 36.57 11.07 18.94
N LEU A 258 36.27 12.37 18.78
CA LEU A 258 37.19 13.36 18.24
C LEU A 258 38.14 13.96 19.28
N LEU A 259 37.84 13.85 20.57
CA LEU A 259 38.76 14.25 21.62
C LEU A 259 39.93 13.25 21.67
N PRO A 260 41.17 13.67 21.37
CA PRO A 260 42.32 12.79 21.47
C PRO A 260 42.44 12.35 22.93
N ARG A 261 42.43 11.03 23.16
CA ARG A 261 42.67 10.43 24.46
C ARG A 261 44.05 10.89 24.95
N ARG A 262 44.08 12.01 25.69
CA ARG A 262 45.24 12.42 26.47
C ARG A 262 45.32 11.42 27.63
N MET A 263 46.07 10.36 27.37
CA MET A 263 46.47 9.38 28.35
C MET A 263 47.13 10.12 29.51
N ALA A 264 46.69 9.74 30.71
CA ALA A 264 47.27 10.12 31.98
C ALA A 264 48.80 9.92 31.95
N GLY A 265 49.52 10.98 32.26
CA GLY A 265 50.84 10.93 32.88
C GLY A 265 50.69 11.37 34.34
#